data_AF-A0A7V3KX37-F1
#
_entry.id   AF-A0A7V3KX37-F1
#
_cell.length_a   1.000
_cell.length_b   1.000
_cell.length_c   1.000
_cell.angle_alpha   90.00
_cell.angle_beta   90.00
_cell.angle_gamma   90.00
#
_symmetry.space_group_name_H-M   'P 1'
#
loop_
_entity.id
_entity.type
_entity.pdbx_description
1 polymer ?
#
loop_
_entity_poly.entity_id
_entity_poly.type
_entity_poly.pdbx_seq_one_letter_code
_entity_poly.pdbx_strand_id
1 'polypeptide(L)' 'MDFDIKDINLAEKGQLRVEWAAQSMPVLQLIQKQFAQEKPLQGARVGACLHVTTETAVLMETLQVG' A
#
# COMPACT_ATOMS: atom_id res chain seq x y z
N MET A 1 -4.75 -10.39 -13.28
CA MET A 1 -4.62 -10.27 -11.82
C MET A 1 -5.85 -10.90 -11.24
N ASP A 2 -5.67 -11.97 -10.48
CA ASP A 2 -6.79 -12.65 -9.84
C ASP A 2 -6.97 -12.05 -8.44
N PHE A 3 -8.16 -11.57 -8.14
CA PHE A 3 -8.53 -11.05 -6.83
C PHE A 3 -9.96 -11.47 -6.50
N ASP A 4 -10.24 -11.62 -5.21
CA ASP A 4 -11.57 -11.90 -4.69
C ASP A 4 -11.97 -10.76 -3.76
N ILE A 5 -12.84 -9.87 -4.26
CA ILE A 5 -13.32 -8.69 -3.54
C ILE A 5 -14.83 -8.54 -3.75
N LYS A 6 -15.47 -7.83 -2.82
CA LYS A 6 -16.92 -7.64 -2.84
C LYS A 6 -17.43 -6.77 -4.00
N ASP A 7 -16.78 -5.64 -4.26
CA ASP A 7 -17.21 -4.67 -5.29
C ASP A 7 -16.02 -3.83 -5.78
N ILE A 8 -15.70 -3.94 -7.07
CA ILE A 8 -14.60 -3.22 -7.71
C ILE A 8 -14.92 -1.74 -7.94
N ASN A 9 -16.19 -1.36 -8.01
CA ASN A 9 -16.60 0.03 -8.30
C ASN A 9 -16.31 0.99 -7.13
N LEU A 10 -15.93 0.46 -5.96
CA LEU A 10 -15.52 1.26 -4.81
C LEU A 10 -14.06 1.73 -4.89
N ALA A 11 -13.30 1.32 -5.91
CA ALA A 11 -11.87 1.60 -6.01
C ALA A 11 -11.52 3.09 -5.94
N GLU A 12 -12.22 3.95 -6.69
CA GLU A 12 -11.95 5.39 -6.71
C GLU A 12 -12.14 6.03 -5.33
N LYS A 13 -13.25 5.69 -4.65
CA LYS A 13 -13.50 6.12 -3.27
C LYS A 13 -12.48 5.54 -2.29
N GLY A 14 -12.04 4.31 -2.52
CA GLY A 14 -10.99 3.65 -1.76
C GLY A 14 -9.68 4.44 -1.85
N GLN A 15 -9.26 4.80 -3.06
CA GLN A 15 -8.04 5.56 -3.31
C GLN A 15 -8.03 6.90 -2.56
N LEU A 16 -9.13 7.67 -2.62
CA LEU A 16 -9.23 8.93 -1.86
C LEU A 16 -9.05 8.74 -0.35
N ARG A 17 -9.53 7.62 0.20
CA ARG A 17 -9.35 7.30 1.62
C ARG A 17 -7.92 6.88 1.95
N VAL A 18 -7.26 6.17 1.05
CA VAL A 18 -5.84 5.80 1.20
C VAL A 18 -4.97 7.05 1.18
N GLU A 19 -5.21 7.97 0.25
CA GLU A 19 -4.53 9.27 0.18
C GLU A 19 -4.72 10.08 1.47
N TRP A 20 -5.94 10.10 2.03
CA TRP A 20 -6.20 10.77 3.29
C TRP A 20 -5.48 10.09 4.47
N ALA A 21 -5.51 8.76 4.56
CA ALA A 21 -4.80 8.01 5.61
C ALA A 21 -3.29 8.25 5.53
N ALA A 22 -2.72 8.30 4.32
CA ALA A 22 -1.29 8.53 4.11
C ALA A 22 -0.81 9.83 4.74
N GLN A 23 -1.63 10.89 4.78
CA GLN A 23 -1.29 12.17 5.41
C GLN A 23 -1.01 12.03 6.93
N SER A 24 -1.58 11.01 7.58
CA SER A 24 -1.36 10.71 9.00
C SER A 24 -0.28 9.66 9.25
N MET A 25 0.41 9.18 8.21
CA MET A 25 1.40 8.10 8.28
C MET A 25 2.79 8.57 7.76
N PRO A 26 3.40 9.62 8.37
CA PRO A 26 4.61 10.25 7.84
C PRO A 26 5.82 9.31 7.78
N VAL A 27 5.88 8.30 8.66
CA VAL A 27 6.96 7.31 8.66
C VAL A 27 6.90 6.41 7.42
N LEU A 28 5.72 5.97 6.99
CA LEU A 28 5.58 5.19 5.76
C LEU A 28 5.93 6.01 4.53
N GLN A 29 5.57 7.30 4.50
CA GLN A 29 5.99 8.19 3.40
C GLN A 29 7.52 8.32 3.31
N LEU A 30 8.20 8.42 4.45
CA LEU A 30 9.67 8.46 4.50
C LEU A 30 10.28 7.15 3.97
N ILE A 31 9.76 6.01 4.43
CA ILE A 31 10.22 4.68 3.99
C ILE A 31 9.96 4.50 2.50
N GLN A 32 8.78 4.88 1.99
CA GLN A 32 8.45 4.78 0.57
C GLN A 32 9.42 5.58 -0.30
N LYS A 33 9.80 6.80 0.12
CA LYS A 33 10.81 7.61 -0.59
C LYS A 33 12.17 6.93 -0.62
N GLN A 34 12.60 6.31 0.48
CA GLN A 34 13.84 5.55 0.53
C GLN A 34 13.77 4.30 -0.36
N PHE A 35 12.69 3.54 -0.25
CA PHE A 35 12.45 2.31 -0.99
C PHE A 35 12.37 2.55 -2.50
N ALA A 36 11.82 3.68 -2.93
CA ALA A 36 11.78 4.07 -4.35
C ALA A 36 13.19 4.20 -4.97
N GLN A 37 14.20 4.54 -4.16
CA GLN A 37 15.59 4.67 -4.59
C GLN A 37 16.36 3.36 -4.45
N GLU A 38 16.24 2.70 -3.31
CA GLU A 38 17.05 1.54 -2.94
C GLU A 38 16.50 0.22 -3.50
N LYS A 39 15.18 0.15 -3.74
CA LYS A 39 14.44 -1.04 -4.15
C LYS A 39 14.85 -2.32 -3.39
N PRO A 40 14.81 -2.31 -2.05
CA PRO A 40 15.35 -3.39 -1.22
C PRO A 40 14.54 -4.71 -1.30
N LEU A 41 13.30 -4.68 -1.79
CA LEU A 41 12.42 -5.84 -1.93
C LEU A 41 12.32 -6.33 -3.37
N GLN A 42 13.11 -5.77 -4.30
CA GLN A 42 13.14 -6.24 -5.68
C GLN A 42 13.45 -7.75 -5.76
N GLY A 43 12.51 -8.50 -6.35
CA GLY A 43 12.61 -9.95 -6.48
C GLY A 43 12.14 -10.75 -5.26
N ALA A 44 11.78 -10.09 -4.16
CA ALA A 44 11.16 -10.74 -3.01
C ALA A 44 9.67 -11.04 -3.29
N ARG A 45 9.18 -12.16 -2.77
CA ARG A 45 7.75 -12.48 -2.71
C ARG A 45 7.26 -12.27 -1.28
N VAL A 46 6.40 -11.27 -1.08
CA VAL A 46 5.83 -10.93 0.22
C VAL A 46 4.42 -11.50 0.33
N GLY A 47 4.16 -12.29 1.36
CA GLY A 47 2.81 -12.71 1.76
C GLY A 47 2.36 -11.91 2.97
N ALA A 48 1.09 -11.47 2.99
CA ALA A 48 0.52 -10.70 4.08
C ALA A 48 -0.78 -11.35 4.58
N CYS A 49 -0.92 -11.46 5.90
CA CYS A 49 -2.15 -11.85 6.58
C CYS A 49 -2.47 -10.79 7.64
N LEU A 50 -3.10 -9.72 7.19
CA LEU A 50 -3.40 -8.52 7.97
C LEU A 50 -4.84 -8.08 7.71
N HIS A 51 -5.37 -7.20 8.57
CA HIS A 51 -6.66 -6.59 8.31
C HIS A 51 -6.61 -5.70 7.07
N VAL A 52 -7.58 -5.85 6.16
CA VAL A 52 -7.66 -5.04 4.94
C VAL A 52 -8.30 -3.70 5.27
N THR A 53 -7.44 -2.70 5.53
CA THR A 53 -7.83 -1.32 5.88
C THR A 53 -7.12 -0.29 4.99
N THR A 54 -7.49 0.98 5.14
CA THR A 54 -6.86 2.13 4.46
C THR A 54 -5.38 2.27 4.80
N GLU A 55 -5.01 2.05 6.07
CA GLU A 55 -3.63 2.12 6.55
C GLU A 55 -2.80 0.97 6.00
N THR A 56 -3.41 -0.20 5.84
CA THR A 56 -2.75 -1.36 5.25
C THR A 56 -2.52 -1.16 3.75
N ALA A 57 -3.41 -0.46 3.05
CA ALA A 57 -3.17 -0.08 1.66
C ALA A 57 -1.94 0.83 1.52
N VAL A 58 -1.78 1.84 2.40
CA VAL A 58 -0.56 2.69 2.43
C VAL A 58 0.69 1.85 2.68
N LEU A 59 0.62 0.86 3.58
CA LEU A 59 1.71 -0.09 3.80
C LEU A 59 2.01 -0.91 2.54
N MET A 60 0.99 -1.45 1.87
CA MET A 60 1.18 -2.25 0.64
C MET A 60 1.81 -1.42 -0.48
N GLU A 61 1.39 -0.16 -0.66
CA GLU A 61 2.01 0.77 -1.62
C GLU A 61 3.47 1.06 -1.27
N THR A 62 3.80 1.15 0.03
CA THR A 62 5.17 1.34 0.49
C THR A 62 6.04 0.12 0.17
N LEU A 63 5.54 -1.09 0.45
CA LEU A 63 6.25 -2.34 0.19
C LEU A 63 6.37 -2.66 -1.30
N GLN A 64 5.40 -2.26 -2.12
CA GLN A 64 5.42 -2.49 -3.57
C GLN A 64 6.48 -1.62 -4.29
N VAL A 65 6.77 -0.44 -3.73
CA VAL A 65 7.78 0.47 -4.28
C VAL A 65 9.21 0.04 -3.93
N GLY A 66 9.38 -0.66 -2.81
CA GLY A 66 10.64 -1.30 -2.43
C GLY A 66 10.93 -2.52 -3.27
#